data_AF-A0A916I7D2-F1
#
_entry.id   AF-A0A916I7D2-F1
#
_cell.length_a   1.000
_cell.length_b   1.000
_cell.length_c   1.000
_cell.angle_alpha   90.00
_cell.angle_beta   90.00
_cell.angle_gamma   90.00
#
_symmetry.space_group_name_H-M   'P 1'
#
loop_
_entity.id
_entity.type
_entity.pdbx_description
1 polymer ?
#
loop_
_entity_poly.entity_id
_entity_poly.type
_entity_poly.pdbx_seq_one_letter_code
_entity_poly.pdbx_strand_id
1 'polypeptide(L)'
;MRHGHCNPRTCDTRPFISKKLMLTLLMSAAIFLASNGTSSATAQPVLKDGMPCTDQVCLGDDILQLRHIRWHPVVNPATGEELAQARVSQATLDRVKLALRADEPDIEAVAPYWYLREFDEPGLQALASLRAVCGVLGFADRLKATYTGATGDLIEVRFEPVASPDGLTQAFRVVEIRRYADPRTPPQQLKDLGEHLAAQYTDFSHYANSTQPGAGWIDDGQTPPHLRLLAPTGDAVDNAFRLRQHPECSGS
;
A
#
# COMPACT_ATOMS: atom_id res chain seq x y z
N MET A 1 -41.89 -29.45 8.44
CA MET A 1 -42.60 -29.92 7.23
C MET A 1 -43.21 -28.73 6.52
N ARG A 2 -42.63 -28.31 5.40
CA ARG A 2 -43.30 -27.76 4.20
C ARG A 2 -42.22 -27.61 3.13
N HIS A 3 -42.35 -28.47 2.11
CA HIS A 3 -41.68 -28.42 0.81
C HIS A 3 -41.86 -27.02 0.20
N GLY A 4 -40.89 -26.37 -0.45
CA GLY A 4 -39.99 -26.82 -1.51
C GLY A 4 -40.54 -26.30 -2.84
N HIS A 5 -39.75 -25.57 -3.64
CA HIS A 5 -39.90 -25.42 -5.10
C HIS A 5 -38.60 -24.86 -5.71
N CYS A 6 -37.79 -25.76 -6.30
CA CYS A 6 -36.79 -25.41 -7.30
C CYS A 6 -37.47 -25.24 -8.65
N ASN A 7 -37.02 -24.26 -9.44
CA ASN A 7 -37.41 -24.10 -10.84
C ASN A 7 -36.26 -24.53 -11.76
N PRO A 8 -36.34 -25.67 -12.45
CA PRO A 8 -35.39 -26.10 -13.46
C PRO A 8 -36.00 -25.94 -14.85
N ARG A 9 -35.49 -25.00 -15.67
CA ARG A 9 -35.53 -25.04 -17.16
C ARG A 9 -35.19 -23.66 -17.72
N THR A 10 -34.01 -23.52 -18.31
CA THR A 10 -33.85 -23.14 -19.73
C THR A 10 -32.37 -23.28 -20.07
N CYS A 11 -32.03 -24.48 -20.53
CA CYS A 11 -30.89 -24.70 -21.41
C CYS A 11 -31.13 -23.92 -22.71
N ASP A 12 -30.16 -23.12 -23.16
CA ASP A 12 -30.06 -22.83 -24.59
C ASP A 12 -28.62 -23.15 -25.04
N THR A 13 -28.50 -24.33 -25.64
CA THR A 13 -27.36 -24.83 -26.37
C THR A 13 -27.46 -24.36 -27.81
N ARG A 14 -26.53 -23.53 -28.27
CA ARG A 14 -26.25 -23.41 -29.71
C ARG A 14 -24.77 -23.59 -30.02
N PRO A 15 -24.41 -24.60 -30.82
CA PRO A 15 -23.09 -24.72 -31.44
C PRO A 15 -23.12 -24.04 -32.81
N PHE A 16 -22.07 -23.34 -33.23
CA PHE A 16 -21.79 -23.18 -34.67
C PHE A 16 -20.30 -22.87 -34.93
N ILE A 17 -19.58 -23.97 -35.17
CA ILE A 17 -18.54 -24.21 -36.17
C ILE A 17 -18.20 -23.01 -37.07
N SER A 18 -16.92 -22.62 -37.11
CA SER A 18 -16.25 -22.44 -38.40
C SER A 18 -14.75 -22.72 -38.31
N LYS A 19 -14.38 -23.81 -38.97
CA LYS A 19 -13.02 -24.24 -39.30
C LYS A 19 -12.50 -23.36 -40.45
N LYS A 20 -11.38 -22.67 -40.27
CA LYS A 20 -10.37 -22.43 -41.31
C LYS A 20 -9.00 -22.47 -40.63
N LEU A 21 -8.23 -23.56 -40.76
CA LEU A 21 -7.48 -24.03 -41.93
C LEU A 21 -6.20 -23.20 -42.13
N MET A 22 -5.06 -23.88 -41.94
CA MET A 22 -3.74 -23.67 -42.54
C MET A 22 -3.01 -22.37 -42.15
N LEU A 23 -1.71 -22.34 -41.91
CA LEU A 23 -0.66 -23.02 -42.66
C LEU A 23 0.64 -23.01 -41.82
N THR A 24 1.27 -24.17 -41.81
CA THR A 24 2.63 -24.50 -41.42
C THR A 24 3.67 -23.49 -41.90
N LEU A 25 4.62 -23.06 -41.05
CA LEU A 25 5.93 -22.62 -41.52
C LEU A 25 7.06 -22.84 -40.49
N LEU A 26 7.91 -23.81 -40.85
CA LEU A 26 9.37 -23.87 -40.72
C LEU A 26 10.02 -23.69 -39.33
N MET A 27 10.47 -24.86 -38.84
CA MET A 27 11.66 -25.05 -38.02
C MET A 27 12.82 -24.14 -38.42
N SER A 28 13.38 -23.43 -37.44
CA SER A 28 14.78 -23.00 -37.45
C SER A 28 15.33 -23.27 -36.06
N ALA A 29 15.99 -24.42 -35.91
CA ALA A 29 16.77 -24.77 -34.75
C ALA A 29 18.10 -24.01 -34.81
N ALA A 30 18.17 -22.87 -34.15
CA ALA A 30 19.42 -22.20 -33.83
C ALA A 30 19.83 -22.63 -32.41
N ILE A 31 20.75 -23.59 -32.32
CA ILE A 31 21.41 -23.97 -31.08
C ILE A 31 22.40 -22.85 -30.74
N PHE A 32 21.96 -21.87 -29.96
CA PHE A 32 22.84 -20.93 -29.29
C PHE A 32 23.30 -21.55 -27.97
N LEU A 33 24.55 -22.01 -27.94
CA LEU A 33 25.31 -22.27 -26.72
C LEU A 33 25.58 -20.92 -26.04
N ALA A 34 24.59 -20.39 -25.32
CA ALA A 34 24.80 -19.30 -24.39
C ALA A 34 25.39 -19.89 -23.10
N SER A 35 26.67 -19.62 -22.90
CA SER A 35 27.36 -19.78 -21.63
C SER A 35 26.57 -19.06 -20.53
N ASN A 36 25.93 -19.85 -19.66
CA ASN A 36 25.28 -19.41 -18.44
C ASN A 36 26.35 -18.91 -17.45
N GLY A 37 26.87 -17.72 -17.68
CA GLY A 37 27.54 -16.95 -16.66
C GLY A 37 26.49 -16.52 -15.65
N THR A 38 26.33 -17.30 -14.58
CA THR A 38 25.63 -16.89 -13.37
C THR A 38 26.37 -15.71 -12.76
N SER A 39 26.13 -14.52 -13.32
CA SER A 39 26.37 -13.27 -12.63
C SER A 39 25.34 -13.21 -11.53
N SER A 40 25.71 -13.71 -10.35
CA SER A 40 25.04 -13.38 -9.10
C SER A 40 25.23 -11.89 -8.87
N ALA A 41 24.49 -11.07 -9.61
CA ALA A 41 24.33 -9.67 -9.31
C ALA A 41 23.69 -9.64 -7.93
N THR A 42 24.48 -9.31 -6.91
CA THR A 42 23.95 -8.93 -5.62
C THR A 42 23.07 -7.72 -5.88
N ALA A 43 21.76 -7.95 -5.95
CA ALA A 43 20.78 -6.92 -6.19
C ALA A 43 20.90 -5.94 -5.03
N GLN A 44 21.57 -4.81 -5.27
CA GLN A 44 21.67 -3.75 -4.27
C GLN A 44 20.26 -3.28 -3.91
N PRO A 45 20.05 -2.79 -2.68
CA PRO A 45 18.77 -2.20 -2.31
C PRO A 45 18.46 -1.06 -3.27
N VAL A 46 17.22 -0.97 -3.73
CA VAL A 46 16.79 0.21 -4.49
C VAL A 46 16.67 1.33 -3.48
N LEU A 47 17.55 2.33 -3.59
CA LEU A 47 17.58 3.50 -2.72
C LEU A 47 17.16 4.74 -3.50
N LYS A 48 16.33 5.57 -2.87
CA LYS A 48 16.02 6.93 -3.32
C LYS A 48 16.38 7.88 -2.20
N ASP A 49 17.34 8.77 -2.45
CA ASP A 49 17.84 9.74 -1.47
C ASP A 49 18.27 9.10 -0.14
N GLY A 50 18.84 7.89 -0.21
CA GLY A 50 19.27 7.11 0.97
C GLY A 50 18.15 6.36 1.69
N MET A 51 16.90 6.46 1.24
CA MET A 51 15.77 5.73 1.78
C MET A 51 15.55 4.40 1.05
N PRO A 52 15.31 3.29 1.76
CA PRO A 52 15.01 2.01 1.13
C PRO A 52 13.64 2.02 0.44
N CYS A 53 13.56 1.31 -0.68
CA CYS A 53 12.39 1.24 -1.55
C CYS A 53 12.01 -0.19 -1.91
N THR A 54 10.74 -0.40 -2.26
CA THR A 54 10.35 -1.50 -3.13
C THR A 54 10.56 -1.11 -4.61
N ASP A 55 9.98 -1.89 -5.53
CA ASP A 55 9.96 -1.61 -6.97
C ASP A 55 9.27 -0.28 -7.32
N GLN A 56 8.24 0.12 -6.57
CA GLN A 56 7.38 1.26 -6.90
C GLN A 56 7.27 2.34 -5.82
N VAL A 57 7.65 2.02 -4.56
CA VAL A 57 7.44 2.93 -3.41
C VAL A 57 8.70 3.00 -2.56
N CYS A 58 9.12 4.19 -2.20
CA CYS A 58 10.20 4.46 -1.26
C CYS A 58 9.67 5.00 0.06
N LEU A 59 10.39 4.74 1.16
CA LEU A 59 10.15 5.48 2.40
C LEU A 59 10.36 6.98 2.17
N GLY A 60 9.49 7.80 2.74
CA GLY A 60 9.50 9.25 2.58
C GLY A 60 8.84 9.76 1.28
N ASP A 61 8.39 8.88 0.39
CA ASP A 61 7.62 9.30 -0.78
C ASP A 61 6.36 10.04 -0.35
N ASP A 62 6.05 11.10 -1.10
CA ASP A 62 4.80 11.85 -0.95
C ASP A 62 3.66 11.06 -1.61
N ILE A 63 2.49 11.00 -0.97
CA ILE A 63 1.29 10.38 -1.54
C ILE A 63 0.99 10.87 -2.96
N LEU A 64 1.29 12.14 -3.28
CA LEU A 64 1.10 12.72 -4.60
C LEU A 64 1.94 12.05 -5.69
N GLN A 65 3.12 11.54 -5.34
CA GLN A 65 4.02 10.84 -6.27
C GLN A 65 3.50 9.43 -6.61
N LEU A 66 2.66 8.86 -5.74
CA LEU A 66 2.17 7.48 -5.84
C LEU A 66 0.83 7.34 -6.57
N ARG A 67 0.35 8.41 -7.22
CA ARG A 67 -0.90 8.41 -8.01
C ARG A 67 -0.90 7.46 -9.20
N HIS A 68 0.28 6.97 -9.61
CA HIS A 68 0.43 6.03 -10.71
C HIS A 68 0.22 4.55 -10.28
N ILE A 69 0.22 4.28 -8.97
CA ILE A 69 0.03 2.95 -8.41
C ILE A 69 -1.46 2.61 -8.41
N ARG A 70 -1.79 1.39 -8.84
CA ARG A 70 -3.16 0.86 -8.77
C ARG A 70 -3.40 0.23 -7.41
N TRP A 71 -3.99 1.00 -6.52
CA TRP A 71 -4.34 0.56 -5.17
C TRP A 71 -5.52 -0.40 -5.20
N HIS A 72 -5.54 -1.36 -4.27
CA HIS A 72 -6.67 -2.26 -4.09
C HIS A 72 -7.89 -1.48 -3.58
N PRO A 73 -9.10 -1.81 -4.05
CA PRO A 73 -10.32 -1.19 -3.55
C PRO A 73 -10.52 -1.56 -2.07
N VAL A 74 -11.03 -0.61 -1.28
CA VAL A 74 -11.39 -0.85 0.11
C VAL A 74 -12.90 -0.98 0.21
N VAL A 75 -13.35 -2.03 0.88
CA VAL A 75 -14.78 -2.31 1.09
C VAL A 75 -15.16 -2.08 2.55
N ASN A 76 -16.37 -1.59 2.76
CA ASN A 76 -16.97 -1.52 4.08
C ASN A 76 -17.25 -2.95 4.57
N PRO A 77 -16.69 -3.38 5.71
CA PRO A 77 -16.86 -4.76 6.18
C PRO A 77 -18.31 -5.08 6.59
N ALA A 78 -19.12 -4.08 6.92
CA ALA A 78 -20.52 -4.26 7.31
C ALA A 78 -21.46 -4.44 6.12
N THR A 79 -21.18 -3.76 4.99
CA THR A 79 -22.08 -3.75 3.82
C THR A 79 -21.51 -4.49 2.61
N GLY A 80 -20.19 -4.65 2.53
CA GLY A 80 -19.47 -5.18 1.37
C GLY A 80 -19.32 -4.18 0.21
N GLU A 81 -19.83 -2.95 0.36
CA GLU A 81 -19.75 -1.91 -0.66
C GLU A 81 -18.40 -1.19 -0.62
N GLU A 82 -17.93 -0.69 -1.77
CA GLU A 82 -16.71 0.12 -1.83
C GLU A 82 -16.85 1.41 -1.00
N LEU A 83 -15.80 1.77 -0.27
CA LEU A 83 -15.80 2.97 0.59
C LEU A 83 -15.99 4.26 -0.20
N ALA A 84 -15.57 4.30 -1.47
CA ALA A 84 -15.81 5.44 -2.35
C ALA A 84 -17.29 5.82 -2.48
N GLN A 85 -18.19 4.86 -2.24
CA GLN A 85 -19.64 5.05 -2.33
C GLN A 85 -20.30 5.15 -0.94
N ALA A 86 -19.55 4.86 0.12
CA ALA A 86 -20.05 4.85 1.47
C ALA A 86 -20.33 6.25 1.97
N ARG A 87 -21.45 6.41 2.69
CA ARG A 87 -21.79 7.63 3.42
C ARG A 87 -21.57 7.41 4.90
N VAL A 88 -21.07 8.43 5.58
CA VAL A 88 -20.91 8.42 7.03
C VAL A 88 -22.00 9.27 7.71
N SER A 89 -22.24 9.02 9.00
CA SER A 89 -23.17 9.82 9.79
C SER A 89 -22.64 11.24 10.02
N GLN A 90 -23.53 12.19 10.31
CA GLN A 90 -23.14 13.56 10.69
C GLN A 90 -22.20 13.56 11.91
N ALA A 91 -22.48 12.73 12.92
CA ALA A 91 -21.62 12.61 14.10
C ALA A 91 -20.21 12.11 13.76
N THR A 92 -20.07 11.27 12.72
CA THR A 92 -18.76 10.84 12.21
C THR A 92 -18.05 12.01 11.52
N LEU A 93 -18.76 12.75 10.65
CA LEU A 93 -18.20 13.94 9.99
C LEU A 93 -17.72 14.96 11.01
N ASP A 94 -18.51 15.25 12.04
CA ASP A 94 -18.15 16.20 13.10
C ASP A 94 -16.86 15.77 13.82
N ARG A 95 -16.67 14.47 14.08
CA ARG A 95 -15.41 13.95 14.66
C ARG A 95 -14.23 14.07 13.69
N VAL A 96 -14.44 13.79 12.40
CA VAL A 96 -13.39 13.93 11.37
C VAL A 96 -12.99 15.40 11.23
N LYS A 97 -13.96 16.33 11.27
CA LYS A 97 -13.74 17.79 11.25
C LYS A 97 -12.90 18.29 12.43
N LEU A 98 -12.85 17.58 13.57
CA LEU A 98 -11.93 17.93 14.65
C LEU A 98 -10.47 17.65 14.26
N ALA A 99 -10.22 16.54 13.57
CA ALA A 99 -8.88 16.08 13.20
C ALA A 99 -8.36 16.66 11.88
N LEU A 100 -9.25 16.99 10.94
CA LEU A 100 -8.91 17.40 9.57
C LEU A 100 -9.34 18.84 9.29
N ARG A 101 -8.62 19.51 8.38
CA ARG A 101 -8.97 20.81 7.83
C ARG A 101 -8.93 20.73 6.30
N ALA A 102 -10.07 20.96 5.68
CA ALA A 102 -10.25 21.05 4.25
C ALA A 102 -11.61 21.71 3.97
N ASP A 103 -11.98 21.85 2.69
CA ASP A 103 -13.35 22.20 2.34
C ASP A 103 -14.29 21.03 2.66
N GLU A 104 -15.56 21.34 2.90
CA GLU A 104 -16.54 20.32 3.33
C GLU A 104 -16.64 19.12 2.39
N PRO A 105 -16.66 19.28 1.05
CA PRO A 105 -16.68 18.14 0.13
C PRO A 105 -15.46 17.21 0.26
N ASP A 106 -14.27 17.77 0.56
CA ASP A 106 -13.05 16.97 0.75
C ASP A 106 -13.12 16.17 2.05
N ILE A 107 -13.64 16.79 3.12
CA ILE A 107 -13.85 16.09 4.40
C ILE A 107 -14.85 14.95 4.22
N GLU A 108 -15.96 15.19 3.51
CA GLU A 108 -16.95 14.16 3.21
C GLU A 108 -16.35 13.00 2.40
N ALA A 109 -15.49 13.30 1.43
CA ALA A 109 -14.81 12.29 0.61
C ALA A 109 -13.81 11.44 1.42
N VAL A 110 -13.09 12.05 2.37
CA VAL A 110 -12.10 11.34 3.23
C VAL A 110 -12.76 10.57 4.37
N ALA A 111 -13.89 11.04 4.89
CA ALA A 111 -14.46 10.53 6.13
C ALA A 111 -14.74 9.01 6.18
N PRO A 112 -15.24 8.35 5.12
CA PRO A 112 -15.41 6.88 5.11
C PRO A 112 -14.10 6.12 5.34
N TYR A 113 -13.01 6.61 4.73
CA TYR A 113 -11.68 6.03 4.83
C TYR A 113 -11.01 6.35 6.16
N TRP A 114 -11.18 7.57 6.67
CA TRP A 114 -10.56 8.02 7.92
C TRP A 114 -10.94 7.16 9.12
N TYR A 115 -12.18 6.68 9.16
CA TYR A 115 -12.65 5.79 10.23
C TYR A 115 -11.98 4.41 10.20
N LEU A 116 -11.84 3.83 9.01
CA LEU A 116 -11.24 2.50 8.84
C LEU A 116 -9.71 2.54 8.76
N ARG A 117 -9.13 3.72 8.55
CA ARG A 117 -7.67 3.92 8.34
C ARG A 117 -7.13 3.19 7.11
N GLU A 118 -8.01 2.77 6.20
CA GLU A 118 -7.68 2.08 4.96
C GLU A 118 -8.08 2.94 3.78
N PHE A 119 -7.23 3.04 2.76
CA PHE A 119 -7.42 3.91 1.61
C PHE A 119 -7.18 3.14 0.32
N ASP A 120 -8.08 3.34 -0.65
CA ASP A 120 -7.90 2.97 -2.05
C ASP A 120 -7.52 4.22 -2.87
N GLU A 121 -7.52 4.11 -4.20
CA GLU A 121 -7.15 5.22 -5.07
C GLU A 121 -8.02 6.48 -4.87
N PRO A 122 -9.37 6.43 -4.90
CA PRO A 122 -10.20 7.60 -4.57
C PRO A 122 -9.91 8.16 -3.16
N GLY A 123 -9.76 7.29 -2.16
CA GLY A 123 -9.44 7.70 -0.80
C GLY A 123 -8.11 8.45 -0.71
N LEU A 124 -7.06 7.96 -1.37
CA LEU A 124 -5.75 8.60 -1.39
C LEU A 124 -5.77 9.94 -2.13
N GLN A 125 -6.57 10.07 -3.19
CA GLN A 125 -6.78 11.34 -3.88
C GLN A 125 -7.45 12.37 -2.98
N ALA A 126 -8.50 11.97 -2.24
CA ALA A 126 -9.18 12.82 -1.27
C ALA A 126 -8.28 13.17 -0.08
N LEU A 127 -7.46 12.22 0.39
CA LEU A 127 -6.49 12.45 1.46
C LEU A 127 -5.46 13.53 1.05
N ALA A 128 -5.08 13.56 -0.23
CA ALA A 128 -4.14 14.51 -0.77
C ALA A 128 -4.74 15.92 -1.02
N SER A 129 -6.06 16.10 -0.94
CA SER A 129 -6.70 17.43 -1.03
C SER A 129 -6.84 18.14 0.32
N LEU A 130 -6.54 17.44 1.42
CA LEU A 130 -6.60 18.04 2.76
C LEU A 130 -5.61 19.19 2.89
N ARG A 131 -6.04 20.29 3.53
CA ARG A 131 -5.15 21.40 3.88
C ARG A 131 -4.27 21.08 5.07
N ALA A 132 -4.84 20.44 6.10
CA ALA A 132 -4.09 20.06 7.30
C ALA A 132 -4.71 18.90 8.07
N VAL A 133 -3.87 18.23 8.85
CA VAL A 133 -4.22 17.31 9.93
C VAL A 133 -3.79 17.95 11.25
N CYS A 134 -4.75 18.18 12.14
CA CYS A 134 -4.56 18.88 13.41
C CYS A 134 -4.33 17.94 14.60
N GLY A 135 -4.04 16.66 14.32
CA GLY A 135 -3.82 15.63 15.33
C GLY A 135 -2.70 14.68 14.94
N VAL A 136 -2.10 14.05 15.94
CA VAL A 136 -1.08 13.01 15.71
C VAL A 136 -1.80 11.71 15.39
N LEU A 137 -1.44 11.09 14.27
CA LEU A 137 -1.75 9.68 14.04
C LEU A 137 -0.67 8.88 14.77
N GLY A 138 -1.02 8.24 15.89
CA GLY A 138 -0.09 7.35 16.58
C GLY A 138 0.36 6.20 15.67
N PHE A 139 1.41 5.49 16.04
CA PHE A 139 1.91 4.33 15.26
C PHE A 139 0.82 3.29 14.94
N ALA A 140 -0.13 3.08 15.86
CA ALA A 140 -1.25 2.16 15.68
C ALA A 140 -2.34 2.70 14.75
N ASP A 141 -2.42 4.02 14.56
CA ASP A 141 -3.48 4.72 13.83
C ASP A 141 -3.02 5.25 12.46
N ARG A 142 -1.84 4.82 12.01
CA ARG A 142 -1.32 5.17 10.67
C ARG A 142 -2.29 4.70 9.60
N LEU A 143 -2.45 5.54 8.59
CA LEU A 143 -3.29 5.25 7.43
C LEU A 143 -2.57 4.18 6.59
N LYS A 144 -3.29 3.26 5.98
CA LYS A 144 -2.70 2.22 5.12
C LYS A 144 -3.42 2.11 3.80
N ALA A 145 -2.70 1.69 2.77
CA ALA A 145 -3.23 1.28 1.47
C ALA A 145 -2.47 0.04 0.99
N THR A 146 -3.10 -0.79 0.16
CA THR A 146 -2.47 -2.00 -0.38
C THR A 146 -2.49 -2.01 -1.89
N TYR A 147 -1.48 -2.63 -2.50
CA TYR A 147 -1.44 -2.90 -3.93
C TYR A 147 -0.70 -4.22 -4.21
N THR A 148 -0.74 -4.67 -5.47
CA THR A 148 0.05 -5.83 -5.91
C THR A 148 1.31 -5.36 -6.63
N GLY A 149 2.48 -5.74 -6.11
CA GLY A 149 3.78 -5.41 -6.70
C GLY A 149 4.04 -6.12 -8.04
N ALA A 150 5.10 -5.74 -8.75
CA ALA A 150 5.40 -6.28 -10.07
C ALA A 150 5.62 -7.82 -10.09
N THR A 151 6.05 -8.38 -8.95
CA THR A 151 6.27 -9.82 -8.74
C THR A 151 5.02 -10.58 -8.29
N GLY A 152 3.88 -9.91 -8.12
CA GLY A 152 2.63 -10.50 -7.62
C GLY A 152 2.49 -10.47 -6.09
N ASP A 153 3.49 -9.99 -5.36
CA ASP A 153 3.44 -9.87 -3.90
C ASP A 153 2.43 -8.81 -3.46
N LEU A 154 1.81 -9.03 -2.29
CA LEU A 154 0.97 -8.02 -1.65
C LEU A 154 1.87 -6.99 -0.95
N ILE A 155 1.69 -5.71 -1.28
CA ILE A 155 2.42 -4.61 -0.65
C ILE A 155 1.45 -3.74 0.12
N GLU A 156 1.67 -3.61 1.43
CA GLU A 156 1.00 -2.65 2.30
C GLU A 156 1.91 -1.44 2.51
N VAL A 157 1.37 -0.25 2.31
CA VAL A 157 2.06 1.02 2.49
C VAL A 157 1.32 1.79 3.57
N ARG A 158 2.05 2.28 4.57
CA ARG A 158 1.50 3.13 5.62
C ARG A 158 1.97 4.55 5.49
N PHE A 159 1.07 5.47 5.81
CA PHE A 159 1.25 6.91 5.67
C PHE A 159 1.02 7.62 7.01
N GLU A 160 1.74 8.72 7.19
CA GLU A 160 1.46 9.68 8.25
C GLU A 160 1.60 11.13 7.74
N PRO A 161 0.87 12.08 8.34
CA PRO A 161 1.05 13.49 8.03
C PRO A 161 2.37 13.98 8.60
N VAL A 162 3.15 14.67 7.76
CA VAL A 162 4.42 15.30 8.11
C VAL A 162 4.31 16.79 7.81
N ALA A 163 4.60 17.61 8.81
CA ALA A 163 4.66 19.06 8.65
C ALA A 163 6.02 19.49 8.09
N SER A 164 6.02 20.54 7.27
CA SER A 164 7.26 21.23 6.90
C SER A 164 7.98 21.80 8.12
N PRO A 165 9.30 22.09 8.04
CA PRO A 165 10.05 22.65 9.17
C PRO A 165 9.48 23.96 9.73
N ASP A 166 8.81 24.76 8.90
CA ASP A 166 8.12 26.00 9.29
C ASP A 166 6.67 25.79 9.79
N GLY A 167 6.16 24.55 9.73
CA GLY A 167 4.79 24.20 10.12
C GLY A 167 3.69 24.72 9.19
N LEU A 168 4.04 25.38 8.08
CA LEU A 168 3.07 26.06 7.21
C LEU A 168 2.42 25.13 6.19
N THR A 169 3.03 23.98 5.92
CA THR A 169 2.50 22.99 4.99
C THR A 169 2.56 21.60 5.60
N GLN A 170 1.70 20.72 5.12
CA GLN A 170 1.70 19.32 5.52
C GLN A 170 1.60 18.44 4.28
N ALA A 171 2.17 17.24 4.36
CA ALA A 171 2.06 16.22 3.34
C ALA A 171 1.92 14.85 3.99
N PHE A 172 1.25 13.92 3.32
CA PHE A 172 1.26 12.52 3.74
C PHE A 172 2.47 11.81 3.13
N ARG A 173 3.27 11.20 4.01
CA ARG A 173 4.53 10.54 3.65
C ARG A 173 4.48 9.06 3.95
N VAL A 174 5.13 8.26 3.11
CA VAL A 174 5.31 6.83 3.35
C VAL A 174 6.24 6.63 4.54
N VAL A 175 5.79 5.91 5.56
CA VAL A 175 6.55 5.68 6.79
C VAL A 175 6.74 4.22 7.17
N GLU A 176 6.01 3.34 6.53
CA GLU A 176 6.25 1.90 6.62
C GLU A 176 5.81 1.24 5.32
N ILE A 177 6.60 0.28 4.85
CA ILE A 177 6.25 -0.57 3.72
C ILE A 177 6.38 -2.02 4.18
N ARG A 178 5.37 -2.83 3.90
CA ARG A 178 5.42 -4.28 4.12
C ARG A 178 5.18 -4.98 2.81
N ARG A 179 6.12 -5.83 2.39
CA ARG A 179 5.99 -6.71 1.24
C ARG A 179 5.81 -8.13 1.75
N TYR A 180 4.57 -8.61 1.73
CA TYR A 180 4.22 -9.96 2.16
C TYR A 180 4.55 -10.94 1.05
N ALA A 181 5.19 -12.06 1.41
CA ALA A 181 5.36 -13.16 0.46
C ALA A 181 4.01 -13.77 0.09
N ASP A 182 3.90 -14.25 -1.16
CA ASP A 182 2.74 -15.02 -1.59
C ASP A 182 2.54 -16.22 -0.65
N PRO A 183 1.35 -16.40 -0.03
CA PRO A 183 1.07 -17.51 0.88
C PRO A 183 1.18 -18.89 0.23
N ARG A 184 1.24 -18.96 -1.11
CA ARG A 184 1.44 -20.19 -1.90
C ARG A 184 2.91 -20.50 -2.14
N THR A 185 3.84 -19.63 -1.71
CA THR A 185 5.28 -19.83 -1.87
C THR A 185 5.73 -21.06 -1.08
N PRO A 186 6.40 -22.05 -1.70
CA PRO A 186 6.93 -23.20 -0.99
C PRO A 186 7.92 -22.79 0.12
N PRO A 187 7.97 -23.52 1.26
CA PRO A 187 8.81 -23.12 2.41
C PRO A 187 10.29 -22.89 2.08
N GLN A 188 10.88 -23.70 1.20
CA GLN A 188 12.27 -23.52 0.80
C GLN A 188 12.47 -22.22 0.01
N GLN A 189 11.57 -21.91 -0.94
CA GLN A 189 11.63 -20.66 -1.70
C GLN A 189 11.40 -19.44 -0.81
N LEU A 190 10.56 -19.58 0.21
CA LEU A 190 10.33 -18.52 1.19
C LEU A 190 11.57 -18.23 2.03
N LYS A 191 12.29 -19.29 2.45
CA LYS A 191 13.57 -19.17 3.14
C LYS A 191 14.61 -18.49 2.25
N ASP A 192 14.75 -18.94 1.01
CA ASP A 192 15.70 -18.38 0.04
C ASP A 192 15.39 -16.89 -0.24
N LEU A 193 14.09 -16.54 -0.34
CA LEU A 193 13.63 -15.16 -0.48
C LEU A 193 14.00 -14.31 0.75
N GLY A 194 13.78 -14.83 1.96
CA GLY A 194 14.12 -14.15 3.21
C GLY A 194 15.62 -13.89 3.32
N GLU A 195 16.47 -14.89 3.01
CA GLU A 195 17.93 -14.74 2.97
C GLU A 195 18.36 -13.71 1.92
N HIS A 196 17.76 -13.75 0.73
CA HIS A 196 18.05 -12.78 -0.33
C HIS A 196 17.70 -11.35 0.08
N LEU A 197 16.50 -11.13 0.63
CA LEU A 197 16.06 -9.81 1.08
C LEU A 197 16.87 -9.31 2.29
N ALA A 198 17.21 -10.18 3.23
CA ALA A 198 18.09 -9.83 4.35
C ALA A 198 19.47 -9.38 3.86
N ALA A 199 20.04 -10.06 2.86
CA ALA A 199 21.30 -9.66 2.24
C ALA A 199 21.17 -8.32 1.49
N GLN A 200 20.04 -8.09 0.79
CA GLN A 200 19.78 -6.84 0.08
C GLN A 200 19.72 -5.62 1.02
N TYR A 201 19.18 -5.78 2.23
CA TYR A 201 19.01 -4.67 3.20
C TYR A 201 19.99 -4.73 4.38
N THR A 202 21.13 -5.40 4.23
CA THR A 202 22.09 -5.64 5.33
C THR A 202 22.68 -4.37 5.96
N ASP A 203 22.65 -3.24 5.25
CA ASP A 203 23.17 -1.95 5.73
C ASP A 203 22.20 -1.22 6.67
N PHE A 204 20.97 -1.73 6.81
CA PHE A 204 19.94 -1.17 7.68
C PHE A 204 19.76 -2.01 8.94
N SER A 205 19.48 -1.36 10.06
CA SER A 205 19.04 -2.07 11.26
C SER A 205 17.63 -2.62 11.09
N HIS A 206 17.30 -3.73 11.75
CA HIS A 206 15.93 -4.28 11.76
C HIS A 206 14.87 -3.28 12.29
N TYR A 207 15.28 -2.34 13.12
CA TYR A 207 14.44 -1.30 13.70
C TYR A 207 14.90 0.07 13.21
N ALA A 208 13.96 0.96 12.91
CA ALA A 208 14.28 2.36 12.69
C ALA A 208 14.69 3.04 13.99
N ASN A 209 15.58 4.03 13.89
CA ASN A 209 15.92 4.93 14.99
C ASN A 209 15.61 6.39 14.59
N SER A 210 15.99 7.36 15.42
CA SER A 210 15.69 8.77 15.18
C SER A 210 16.32 9.36 13.91
N THR A 211 17.33 8.72 13.34
CA THR A 211 18.10 9.26 12.22
C THR A 211 18.19 8.33 11.03
N GLN A 212 17.94 7.03 11.22
CA GLN A 212 18.13 6.01 10.22
C GLN A 212 16.86 5.17 10.04
N PRO A 213 16.51 4.82 8.80
CA PRO A 213 15.42 3.90 8.53
C PRO A 213 15.81 2.49 9.01
N GLY A 214 14.78 1.66 9.20
CA GLY A 214 14.94 0.25 9.46
C GLY A 214 14.51 -0.60 8.27
N ALA A 215 15.14 -1.76 8.11
CA ALA A 215 14.70 -2.76 7.16
C ALA A 215 15.00 -4.17 7.70
N GLY A 216 14.09 -5.11 7.47
CA GLY A 216 14.32 -6.49 7.87
C GLY A 216 13.25 -7.45 7.39
N TRP A 217 13.65 -8.71 7.19
CA TRP A 217 12.74 -9.82 6.98
C TRP A 217 12.14 -10.26 8.32
N ILE A 218 10.82 -10.42 8.36
CA ILE A 218 10.06 -10.84 9.54
C ILE A 218 9.40 -12.19 9.23
N ASP A 219 9.69 -13.19 10.06
CA ASP A 219 9.07 -14.51 10.05
C ASP A 219 8.86 -14.94 11.51
N ASP A 220 7.74 -14.51 12.09
CA ASP A 220 7.41 -14.68 13.52
C ASP A 220 6.33 -15.75 13.76
N GLY A 221 5.81 -16.37 12.69
CA GLY A 221 4.73 -17.35 12.73
C GLY A 221 3.35 -16.78 13.09
N GLN A 222 3.22 -15.46 13.33
CA GLN A 222 1.94 -14.80 13.61
C GLN A 222 1.36 -14.12 12.37
N THR A 223 2.25 -13.59 11.53
CA THR A 223 1.88 -12.94 10.26
C THR A 223 2.54 -13.67 9.09
N PRO A 224 1.98 -13.57 7.87
CA PRO A 224 2.69 -14.04 6.69
C PRO A 224 4.10 -13.40 6.63
N PRO A 225 5.14 -14.19 6.33
CA PRO A 225 6.49 -13.65 6.28
C PRO A 225 6.61 -12.50 5.29
N HIS A 226 7.33 -11.46 5.69
CA HIS A 226 7.36 -10.21 4.95
C HIS A 226 8.65 -9.44 5.14
N LEU A 227 9.03 -8.67 4.12
CA LEU A 227 9.98 -7.58 4.28
C LEU A 227 9.27 -6.39 4.92
N ARG A 228 9.86 -5.82 5.95
CA ARG A 228 9.40 -4.60 6.61
C ARG A 228 10.43 -3.50 6.42
N LEU A 229 10.01 -2.37 5.87
CA LEU A 229 10.78 -1.12 5.76
C LEU A 229 10.14 -0.07 6.67
N LEU A 230 10.94 0.68 7.44
CA LEU A 230 10.49 1.66 8.42
C LEU A 230 11.22 2.98 8.24
N ALA A 231 10.48 4.08 8.11
CA ALA A 231 11.09 5.42 8.10
C ALA A 231 11.74 5.73 9.45
N PRO A 232 12.74 6.63 9.49
CA PRO A 232 13.30 7.12 10.74
C PRO A 232 12.19 7.60 11.68
N THR A 233 12.33 7.32 12.97
CA THR A 233 11.39 7.77 14.01
C THR A 233 11.68 9.18 14.52
N GLY A 234 12.69 9.83 13.92
CA GLY A 234 13.16 11.17 14.27
C GLY A 234 12.03 12.17 14.25
N ASP A 235 12.09 13.10 15.20
CA ASP A 235 11.18 14.23 15.30
C ASP A 235 9.70 13.85 15.41
N ALA A 236 9.29 12.64 15.81
CA ALA A 236 7.86 12.33 15.95
C ALA A 236 7.13 13.31 16.91
N VAL A 237 7.79 13.71 17.99
CA VAL A 237 7.31 14.73 18.94
C VAL A 237 7.30 16.12 18.29
N ASP A 238 8.38 16.47 17.60
CA ASP A 238 8.52 17.75 16.90
C ASP A 238 7.49 17.89 15.76
N ASN A 239 7.29 16.84 14.97
CA ASN A 239 6.27 16.75 13.94
C ASN A 239 4.88 16.89 14.56
N ALA A 240 4.58 16.17 15.65
CA ALA A 240 3.33 16.31 16.38
C ALA A 240 3.07 17.74 16.89
N PHE A 241 4.12 18.47 17.25
CA PHE A 241 4.05 19.87 17.61
C PHE A 241 3.82 20.75 16.37
N ARG A 242 4.62 20.58 15.30
CA ARG A 242 4.52 21.33 14.04
C ARG A 242 3.18 21.13 13.32
N LEU A 243 2.61 19.93 13.34
CA LEU A 243 1.26 19.65 12.81
C LEU A 243 0.20 20.56 13.46
N ARG A 244 0.31 20.79 14.78
CA ARG A 244 -0.61 21.65 15.53
C ARG A 244 -0.36 23.14 15.32
N GLN A 245 0.84 23.52 14.86
CA GLN A 245 1.19 24.91 14.55
C GLN A 245 0.65 25.39 13.20
N HIS A 246 0.15 24.48 12.37
CA HIS A 246 -0.42 24.85 11.08
C HIS A 246 -1.55 25.89 11.26
N PRO A 247 -1.62 26.95 10.44
CA PRO A 247 -2.58 28.04 10.63
C PRO A 247 -4.04 27.58 10.75
N GLU A 248 -4.44 26.60 9.94
CA GLU A 248 -5.79 26.00 9.96
C GLU A 248 -6.10 25.23 11.26
N CYS A 249 -5.08 24.87 12.05
CA CYS A 249 -5.22 24.18 13.33
C CYS A 249 -5.27 25.15 14.53
N SER A 250 -4.95 26.42 14.32
CA SER A 250 -5.05 27.46 15.36
C SER A 250 -6.50 27.93 15.49
N GLY A 251 -7.21 27.50 16.54
CA GLY A 251 -8.60 27.94 16.80
C GLY A 251 -9.59 26.84 17.20
N SER A 252 -9.15 25.57 17.24
CA SER A 252 -9.92 24.43 17.77
C SER A 252 -9.54 24.08 19.20
#